data_AF-A0A7Y2L4M0-F1
#
_entry.id   AF-A0A7Y2L4M0-F1
#
_cell.length_a   1.000
_cell.length_b   1.000
_cell.length_c   1.000
_cell.angle_alpha   90.00
_cell.angle_beta   90.00
_cell.angle_gamma   90.00
#
_symmetry.space_group_name_H-M   'P 1'
#
loop_
_entity.id
_entity.type
_entity.pdbx_description
1 polymer ?
#
loop_
_entity_poly.entity_id
_entity_poly.type
_entity_poly.pdbx_seq_one_letter_code
_entity_poly.pdbx_strand_id
1 'polypeptide(L)'
;QLRYGRATAQLHDARGLSQQELDDWARRERAEGFELDRLPLQRVQLLRLDATRCRMIWTFHHILLDGWSSARLIGEVLQHYAGERPRAPRSQYRDYIAWLGAQDEQAAEAWWQGRLATLDGPTLLAQSLPPRDTRDLAQALGHGVIRGGLSAPD
;
A
#
# COMPACT_ATOMS: atom_id res chain seq x y z
N GLN A 1 -0.01 -23.91 -12.14
CA GLN A 1 1.21 -23.06 -12.22
C GLN A 1 0.77 -21.61 -12.18
N LEU A 2 0.85 -20.94 -11.02
CA LEU A 2 0.57 -19.51 -10.94
C LEU A 2 1.77 -18.77 -11.52
N ARG A 3 1.56 -18.11 -12.67
CA ARG A 3 2.54 -17.20 -13.26
C ARG A 3 2.63 -16.00 -12.33
N TYR A 4 3.70 -15.89 -11.56
CA TYR A 4 4.01 -14.65 -10.83
C TYR A 4 4.05 -13.53 -11.87
N GLY A 5 3.04 -12.66 -11.84
CA GLY A 5 3.01 -11.49 -12.72
C GLY A 5 4.27 -10.68 -12.48
N ARG A 6 5.06 -10.44 -13.52
CA ARG A 6 6.24 -9.57 -13.43
C ARG A 6 5.72 -8.20 -13.02
N ALA A 7 6.13 -7.69 -11.86
CA ALA A 7 5.88 -6.30 -11.52
C ALA A 7 6.56 -5.45 -12.60
N THR A 8 5.76 -4.75 -13.41
CA THR A 8 6.27 -3.85 -14.44
C THR A 8 6.47 -2.49 -13.81
N ALA A 9 7.73 -2.11 -13.62
CA ALA A 9 8.09 -0.71 -13.38
C ALA A 9 8.21 -0.01 -14.73
N GLN A 10 7.64 1.19 -14.86
CA GLN A 10 7.86 2.03 -16.05
C GLN A 10 8.73 3.21 -15.67
N LEU A 11 9.70 3.53 -16.52
CA LEU A 11 10.60 4.67 -16.36
C LEU A 11 10.16 5.79 -17.30
N HIS A 12 9.93 6.97 -16.73
CA HIS A 12 9.53 8.18 -17.44
C HIS A 12 10.58 9.27 -17.26
N ASP A 13 10.79 10.07 -18.30
CA ASP A 13 11.62 11.26 -18.20
C ASP A 13 10.79 12.42 -17.63
N ALA A 14 11.16 12.90 -16.45
CA ALA A 14 10.49 13.98 -15.75
C ALA A 14 11.44 15.14 -15.43
N ARG A 15 12.58 15.21 -16.14
CA ARG A 15 13.56 16.30 -15.98
C ARG A 15 12.89 17.63 -16.35
N GLY A 16 13.01 18.61 -15.46
CA GLY A 16 12.43 19.95 -15.66
C GLY A 16 10.97 20.10 -15.22
N LEU A 17 10.30 19.02 -14.78
CA LEU A 17 8.97 19.14 -14.18
C LEU A 17 9.04 19.78 -12.79
N SER A 18 8.08 20.64 -12.49
CA SER A 18 7.86 21.24 -11.18
C SER A 18 7.31 20.23 -10.17
N GLN A 19 7.42 20.56 -8.87
CA GLN A 19 6.85 19.73 -7.80
C GLN A 19 5.33 19.52 -7.94
N GLN A 20 4.63 20.56 -8.41
CA GLN A 20 3.19 20.50 -8.64
C GLN A 20 2.85 19.48 -9.74
N GLU A 21 3.58 19.48 -10.86
CA GLU A 21 3.36 18.53 -11.96
C GLU A 21 3.65 17.08 -11.54
N LEU A 22 4.66 16.87 -10.70
CA LEU A 22 4.97 15.56 -10.13
C LEU A 22 3.88 15.08 -9.15
N ASP A 23 3.34 15.98 -8.33
CA ASP A 23 2.24 15.65 -7.42
C ASP A 23 0.93 15.40 -8.19
N ASP A 24 0.69 16.13 -9.29
CA ASP A 24 -0.40 15.86 -10.23
C ASP A 24 -0.24 14.50 -10.92
N TRP A 25 0.98 14.10 -11.26
CA TRP A 25 1.26 12.76 -11.76
C TRP A 25 0.82 11.70 -10.74
N ALA A 26 1.28 11.82 -9.49
CA ALA A 26 0.92 10.87 -8.43
C ALA A 26 -0.60 10.83 -8.18
N ARG A 27 -1.30 11.96 -8.27
CA ARG A 27 -2.77 12.02 -8.20
C ARG A 27 -3.43 11.25 -9.34
N ARG A 28 -2.95 11.40 -10.58
CA ARG A 28 -3.49 10.68 -11.75
C ARG A 28 -3.29 9.18 -11.63
N GLU A 29 -2.08 8.74 -11.26
CA GLU A 29 -1.77 7.32 -11.04
C GLU A 29 -2.70 6.67 -10.00
N ARG A 30 -2.97 7.40 -8.91
CA ARG A 30 -3.90 6.97 -7.87
C ARG A 30 -5.34 6.90 -8.40
N ALA A 31 -5.77 7.90 -9.16
CA ALA A 31 -7.13 8.01 -9.67
C ALA A 31 -7.48 6.93 -10.71
N GLU A 32 -6.49 6.40 -11.43
CA GLU A 32 -6.68 5.29 -12.38
C GLU A 32 -7.23 4.02 -11.70
N GLY A 33 -6.92 3.81 -10.41
CA GLY A 33 -7.45 2.67 -9.65
C GLY A 33 -6.98 1.31 -10.18
N PHE A 34 -7.73 0.25 -9.88
CA PHE A 34 -7.48 -1.12 -10.34
C PHE A 34 -8.78 -1.84 -10.64
N GLU A 35 -8.79 -2.64 -11.71
CA GLU A 35 -9.80 -3.67 -11.94
C GLU A 35 -9.34 -4.95 -11.22
N LEU A 36 -10.11 -5.44 -10.25
CA LEU A 36 -9.68 -6.51 -9.34
C LEU A 36 -9.48 -7.88 -10.01
N ASP A 37 -10.10 -8.09 -11.17
CA ASP A 37 -9.99 -9.28 -11.99
C ASP A 37 -8.83 -9.22 -12.99
N ARG A 38 -8.12 -8.08 -13.10
CA ARG A 38 -6.98 -7.90 -14.02
C ARG A 38 -5.68 -7.64 -13.28
N LEU A 39 -4.70 -8.50 -13.53
CA LEU A 39 -3.34 -8.33 -13.02
C LEU A 39 -2.53 -7.33 -13.87
N PRO A 40 -1.54 -6.63 -13.29
CA PRO A 40 -1.16 -6.63 -11.87
C PRO A 40 -1.96 -5.61 -11.02
N LEU A 41 -2.28 -5.97 -9.77
CA LEU A 41 -2.92 -5.06 -8.79
C LEU A 41 -1.91 -4.12 -8.08
N GLN A 42 -0.78 -3.88 -8.75
CA GLN A 42 0.25 -2.93 -8.34
C GLN A 42 0.94 -2.33 -9.56
N ARG A 43 1.32 -1.06 -9.48
CA ARG A 43 2.07 -0.31 -10.50
C ARG A 43 3.19 0.48 -9.83
N VAL A 44 4.35 0.52 -10.48
CA VAL A 44 5.50 1.32 -10.06
C VAL A 44 5.89 2.25 -11.21
N GLN A 45 5.82 3.55 -10.97
CA GLN A 45 6.37 4.57 -11.88
C GLN A 45 7.67 5.11 -11.30
N LEU A 46 8.72 5.15 -12.11
CA LEU A 46 9.97 5.82 -11.82
C LEU A 46 10.07 7.07 -12.69
N LEU A 47 10.07 8.25 -12.07
CA LEU A 47 10.18 9.53 -12.75
C LEU A 47 11.61 10.04 -12.61
N ARG A 48 12.39 10.02 -13.69
CA ARG A 48 13.77 10.51 -13.68
C ARG A 48 13.79 12.03 -13.57
N LEU A 49 14.37 12.56 -12.49
CA LEU A 49 14.44 14.00 -12.20
C LEU A 49 15.75 14.63 -12.68
N ASP A 50 16.85 13.85 -12.68
CA ASP A 50 18.14 14.18 -13.29
C ASP A 50 18.99 12.91 -13.49
N ALA A 51 20.31 13.04 -13.63
CA ALA A 51 21.23 11.92 -13.85
C ALA A 51 21.30 10.94 -12.66
N THR A 52 20.97 11.38 -11.45
CA THR A 52 21.18 10.62 -10.20
C THR A 52 19.92 10.51 -9.35
N ARG A 53 18.91 11.35 -9.59
CA ARG A 53 17.67 11.38 -8.81
C ARG A 53 16.47 10.87 -9.61
N CYS A 54 15.67 10.05 -8.94
CA CYS A 54 14.37 9.60 -9.42
C CYS A 54 13.32 9.78 -8.33
N ARG A 55 12.06 10.02 -8.72
CA ARG A 55 10.89 9.92 -7.86
C ARG A 55 10.17 8.61 -8.14
N MET A 56 9.97 7.79 -7.12
CA MET A 56 9.16 6.58 -7.24
C MET A 56 7.73 6.88 -6.81
N ILE A 57 6.77 6.51 -7.66
CA ILE A 57 5.35 6.44 -7.32
C ILE A 57 4.99 4.96 -7.33
N TRP A 58 4.59 4.45 -6.17
CA TRP A 58 4.11 3.09 -6.03
C TRP A 58 2.64 3.11 -5.64
N THR A 59 1.82 2.48 -6.47
CA THR A 59 0.37 2.38 -6.28
C THR A 59 0.02 0.91 -6.24
N PHE A 60 -0.73 0.48 -5.23
CA PHE A 60 -1.16 -0.91 -5.08
C PHE A 60 -2.56 -0.98 -4.49
N HIS A 61 -3.27 -2.08 -4.76
CA HIS A 61 -4.56 -2.33 -4.14
C HIS A 61 -4.39 -2.93 -2.74
N HIS A 62 -5.14 -2.44 -1.74
CA HIS A 62 -5.03 -2.89 -0.35
C HIS A 62 -5.36 -4.38 -0.11
N ILE A 63 -6.03 -5.03 -1.07
CA ILE A 63 -6.24 -6.48 -1.06
C ILE A 63 -4.92 -7.26 -1.11
N LEU A 64 -3.85 -6.67 -1.67
CA LEU A 64 -2.53 -7.30 -1.72
C LEU A 64 -1.73 -7.07 -0.44
N LEU A 65 -1.82 -5.87 0.13
CA LEU A 65 -0.93 -5.40 1.18
C LEU A 65 -1.67 -4.49 2.16
N ASP A 66 -1.44 -4.73 3.45
CA ASP A 66 -1.77 -3.81 4.53
C ASP A 66 -0.63 -2.81 4.79
N GLY A 67 -0.82 -1.94 5.78
CA GLY A 67 0.17 -0.92 6.16
C GLY A 67 1.48 -1.49 6.70
N TRP A 68 1.44 -2.65 7.38
CA TRP A 68 2.64 -3.30 7.92
C TRP A 68 3.43 -3.97 6.80
N SER A 69 2.75 -4.73 5.96
CA SER A 69 3.33 -5.47 4.84
C SER A 69 3.93 -4.53 3.79
N SER A 70 3.29 -3.39 3.51
CA SER A 70 3.83 -2.38 2.60
C SER A 70 5.08 -1.69 3.15
N ALA A 71 5.10 -1.32 4.44
CA ALA A 71 6.31 -0.75 5.08
C ALA A 71 7.48 -1.74 5.07
N ARG A 72 7.21 -3.02 5.35
CA ARG A 72 8.22 -4.08 5.27
C ARG A 72 8.77 -4.26 3.86
N LEU A 73 7.89 -4.35 2.86
CA LEU A 73 8.31 -4.54 1.46
C LEU A 73 9.20 -3.39 0.99
N ILE A 74 8.86 -2.14 1.32
CA ILE A 74 9.73 -1.00 1.01
C ILE A 74 11.06 -1.12 1.75
N GLY A 75 11.07 -1.48 3.02
CA GLY A 75 12.31 -1.75 3.75
C GLY A 75 13.21 -2.79 3.06
N GLU A 76 12.63 -3.89 2.58
CA GLU A 76 13.35 -4.94 1.85
C GLU A 76 13.90 -4.45 0.50
N VAL A 77 13.16 -3.62 -0.23
CA VAL A 77 13.64 -2.96 -1.46
C VAL A 77 14.82 -2.04 -1.16
N LEU A 78 14.78 -1.27 -0.08
CA LEU A 78 15.87 -0.38 0.32
C LEU A 78 17.12 -1.14 0.77
N GLN A 79 16.95 -2.23 1.52
CA GLN A 79 18.04 -3.14 1.86
C GLN A 79 18.71 -3.69 0.61
N HIS A 80 17.91 -4.18 -0.35
CA HIS A 80 18.43 -4.63 -1.63
C HIS A 80 19.18 -3.52 -2.39
N TYR A 81 18.66 -2.29 -2.39
CA TYR A 81 19.32 -1.15 -3.01
C TYR A 81 20.67 -0.81 -2.35
N ALA A 82 20.78 -0.99 -1.03
CA ALA A 82 22.02 -0.81 -0.27
C ALA A 82 23.02 -1.98 -0.43
N GLY A 83 22.73 -2.97 -1.29
CA GLY A 83 23.58 -4.16 -1.49
C GLY A 83 23.39 -5.26 -0.45
N GLU A 84 22.41 -5.13 0.44
CA GLU A 84 22.05 -6.16 1.41
C GLU A 84 21.17 -7.24 0.78
N ARG A 85 21.04 -8.38 1.49
CA ARG A 85 20.12 -9.46 1.13
C ARG A 85 19.03 -9.56 2.19
N PRO A 86 17.80 -9.10 1.91
CA PRO A 86 16.67 -9.27 2.80
C PRO A 86 16.45 -10.74 3.13
N ARG A 87 16.02 -10.98 4.37
CA ARG A 87 15.71 -12.33 4.82
C ARG A 87 14.47 -12.85 4.09
N ALA A 88 14.56 -14.05 3.52
CA ALA A 88 13.41 -14.71 2.92
C ALA A 88 12.27 -14.90 3.95
N PRO A 89 11.00 -14.68 3.55
CA PRO A 89 9.87 -14.89 4.44
C PRO A 89 9.75 -16.37 4.84
N ARG A 90 9.35 -16.61 6.09
CA ARG A 90 9.22 -17.97 6.66
C ARG A 90 8.03 -18.76 6.10
N SER A 91 7.00 -18.05 5.62
CA SER A 91 5.79 -18.62 5.03
C SER A 91 5.30 -17.72 3.90
N GLN A 92 4.51 -18.27 2.99
CA GLN A 92 3.89 -17.52 1.91
C GLN A 92 2.46 -17.16 2.29
N TYR A 93 1.95 -16.04 1.77
CA TYR A 93 0.56 -15.62 2.05
C TYR A 93 -0.47 -16.68 1.62
N ARG A 94 -0.20 -17.46 0.57
CA ARG A 94 -1.08 -18.58 0.16
C ARG A 94 -1.25 -19.64 1.25
N ASP A 95 -0.24 -19.83 2.10
CA ASP A 95 -0.27 -20.82 3.17
C ASP A 95 -1.22 -20.34 4.28
N TYR A 96 -1.25 -19.03 4.54
CA TYR A 96 -2.25 -18.40 5.40
C TYR A 96 -3.67 -18.55 4.83
N ILE A 97 -3.85 -18.34 3.52
CA ILE A 97 -5.16 -18.53 2.87
C ILE A 97 -5.63 -19.99 2.98
N ALA A 98 -4.73 -20.95 2.77
CA ALA A 98 -5.05 -22.37 2.92
C ALA A 98 -5.43 -22.72 4.37
N TRP A 99 -4.70 -22.19 5.36
CA TRP A 99 -5.05 -22.33 6.77
C TRP A 99 -6.41 -21.70 7.08
N LEU A 100 -6.67 -20.48 6.58
CA LEU A 100 -7.92 -19.76 6.80
C LEU A 100 -9.13 -20.52 6.25
N GLY A 101 -9.00 -21.11 5.06
CA GLY A 101 -10.05 -21.93 4.45
C GLY A 101 -10.32 -23.26 5.17
N ALA A 102 -9.47 -23.67 6.11
CA ALA A 102 -9.66 -24.85 6.95
C ALA A 102 -10.33 -24.52 8.31
N GLN A 103 -10.65 -23.25 8.58
CA GLN A 103 -11.30 -22.84 9.83
C GLN A 103 -12.82 -23.05 9.76
N ASP A 104 -13.45 -23.21 10.92
CA ASP A 104 -14.92 -23.31 11.03
C ASP A 104 -15.55 -21.90 10.94
N GLU A 105 -16.07 -21.58 9.76
CA GLU A 105 -16.72 -20.30 9.47
C GLU A 105 -17.99 -20.10 10.30
N GLN A 106 -18.77 -21.15 10.56
CA GLN A 106 -20.02 -21.07 11.32
C GLN A 106 -19.74 -20.79 12.80
N ALA A 107 -18.73 -21.44 13.37
CA ALA A 107 -18.30 -21.17 14.73
C ALA A 107 -17.77 -19.73 14.88
N ALA A 108 -17.00 -19.25 13.91
CA ALA A 108 -16.49 -17.87 13.91
C ALA A 108 -17.63 -16.84 13.79
N GLU A 109 -18.59 -17.07 12.90
CA GLU A 109 -19.76 -16.21 12.72
C GLU A 109 -20.60 -16.16 14.00
N ALA A 110 -20.97 -17.33 14.55
CA ALA A 110 -21.77 -17.42 15.78
C ALA A 110 -21.08 -16.70 16.96
N TRP A 111 -19.75 -16.81 17.05
CA TRP A 111 -18.98 -16.10 18.07
C TRP A 111 -19.10 -14.58 17.92
N TRP A 112 -18.92 -14.03 16.71
CA TRP A 112 -19.03 -12.60 16.47
C TRP A 112 -20.46 -12.08 16.64
N GLN A 113 -21.46 -12.82 16.14
CA GLN A 113 -22.87 -12.48 16.34
C GLN A 113 -23.20 -12.38 17.84
N GLY A 114 -22.78 -13.36 18.65
CA GLY A 114 -22.99 -13.32 20.10
C GLY A 114 -22.32 -12.12 20.79
N ARG A 115 -21.13 -11.71 20.32
CA ARG A 115 -20.42 -10.55 20.88
C ARG A 115 -21.00 -9.20 20.45
N LEU A 116 -21.53 -9.12 19.24
CA LEU A 116 -22.09 -7.89 18.70
C LEU A 116 -23.57 -7.72 19.03
N ALA A 117 -24.27 -8.77 19.48
CA ALA A 117 -25.70 -8.74 19.81
C ALA A 117 -26.06 -7.73 20.91
N THR A 118 -25.11 -7.35 21.77
CA THR A 118 -25.33 -6.36 22.84
C THR A 118 -25.16 -4.91 22.36
N LEU A 119 -24.81 -4.69 21.08
CA LEU A 119 -24.67 -3.35 20.52
C LEU A 119 -25.98 -2.94 19.88
N ASP A 120 -26.63 -1.91 20.43
CA ASP A 120 -27.89 -1.38 19.91
C ASP A 120 -27.73 -0.52 18.64
N GLY A 121 -26.49 -0.26 18.22
CA GLY A 121 -26.18 0.56 17.06
C GLY A 121 -24.69 0.91 16.96
N PRO A 122 -24.29 1.65 15.91
CA PRO A 122 -22.91 2.04 15.72
C PRO A 122 -22.42 2.97 16.84
N THR A 123 -21.28 2.64 17.44
CA THR A 123 -20.58 3.59 18.32
C THR A 123 -19.86 4.63 17.45
N LEU A 124 -20.43 5.83 17.37
CA LEU A 124 -19.87 6.91 16.57
C LEU A 124 -18.64 7.52 17.25
N LEU A 125 -17.46 6.95 16.98
CA LEU A 125 -16.17 7.44 17.46
C LEU A 125 -15.91 8.92 17.11
N ALA A 126 -16.48 9.41 16.01
CA ALA A 126 -16.37 10.81 15.59
C ALA A 126 -16.91 11.79 16.65
N GLN A 127 -17.90 11.37 17.46
CA GLN A 127 -18.48 12.21 18.51
C GLN A 127 -17.64 12.21 19.79
N SER A 128 -16.72 11.26 19.94
CA SER A 128 -15.81 11.13 21.09
C SER A 128 -14.44 11.77 20.83
N LEU A 129 -14.17 12.19 19.60
CA LEU A 129 -12.95 12.90 19.24
C LEU A 129 -13.17 14.42 19.44
N PRO A 130 -12.19 15.16 19.99
CA PRO A 130 -12.26 16.62 19.99
C PRO A 130 -12.42 17.14 18.55
N PRO A 131 -13.12 18.26 18.34
CA PRO A 131 -13.31 18.82 17.01
C PRO A 131 -11.94 19.03 16.34
N ARG A 132 -11.68 18.25 15.29
CA ARG A 132 -10.50 18.41 14.43
C ARG A 132 -10.84 19.40 13.33
N ASP A 133 -9.91 20.29 12.98
CA ASP A 133 -10.04 21.10 11.76
C ASP A 133 -10.10 20.13 10.56
N THR A 134 -11.29 19.99 9.98
CA THR A 134 -11.59 18.97 8.97
C THR A 134 -10.91 19.24 7.62
N ARG A 135 -10.27 20.41 7.47
CA ARG A 135 -9.42 20.74 6.32
C ARG A 135 -8.25 19.77 6.15
N ASP A 136 -7.70 19.25 7.25
CA ASP A 136 -6.65 18.22 7.21
C ASP A 136 -7.20 16.79 7.07
N LEU A 137 -8.45 16.53 7.49
CA LEU A 137 -9.01 15.17 7.44
C LEU A 137 -9.27 14.68 6.02
N ALA A 138 -9.63 15.56 5.08
CA ALA A 138 -9.77 15.19 3.67
C ALA A 138 -8.43 14.73 3.05
N GLN A 139 -7.30 15.22 3.57
CA GLN A 139 -5.95 14.74 3.24
C GLN A 139 -5.52 13.52 4.07
N ALA A 140 -6.10 13.29 5.26
CA ALA A 140 -5.65 12.27 6.20
C ALA A 140 -6.50 10.98 6.24
N LEU A 141 -7.71 10.98 5.66
CA LEU A 141 -8.56 9.79 5.62
C LEU A 141 -8.01 8.81 4.57
N GLY A 142 -7.22 7.85 5.05
CA GLY A 142 -6.84 6.62 4.34
C GLY A 142 -5.48 6.59 3.67
N HIS A 143 -4.63 7.63 3.82
CA HIS A 143 -3.34 7.65 3.12
C HIS A 143 -2.29 8.47 3.86
N GLY A 144 -1.13 7.86 4.11
CA GLY A 144 0.09 8.56 4.49
C GLY A 144 0.89 8.88 3.23
N VAL A 145 1.19 10.15 2.97
CA VAL A 145 2.21 10.52 1.99
C VAL A 145 3.56 10.48 2.70
N ILE A 146 4.32 9.40 2.49
CA ILE A 146 5.69 9.32 2.99
C ILE A 146 6.60 9.94 1.91
N ARG A 147 7.13 11.13 2.19
CA ARG A 147 8.20 11.74 1.39
C ARG A 147 9.54 11.40 2.05
N GLY A 148 10.35 10.61 1.37
CA GLY A 148 11.71 10.26 1.78
C GLY A 148 12.66 10.42 0.59
N GLY A 149 13.86 10.92 0.85
CA GLY A 149 14.94 10.97 -0.13
C GLY A 149 15.92 9.84 0.14
N LEU A 150 16.39 9.17 -0.91
CA LEU A 150 17.50 8.23 -0.85
C LEU A 150 18.58 8.79 -1.76
N SER A 151 19.80 8.83 -1.26
CA SER A 151 20.98 9.08 -2.08
C SER A 151 21.72 7.75 -2.18
N ALA A 152 22.23 7.42 -3.37
CA ALA A 152 23.17 6.30 -3.48
C ALA A 152 24.39 6.60 -2.58
N PRO A 153 24.94 5.59 -1.88
CA PRO A 153 26.27 5.74 -1.31
C PRO A 153 27.28 5.94 -2.44
N ASP A 154 28.29 6.78 -2.18
CA ASP A 154 29.41 7.04 -3.10
C ASP A 154 30.17 5.77 -3.51
#